data_AF-A0A1A3PB68-F1
#
_entry.id   AF-A0A1A3PB68-F1
#
_cell.length_a   1.000
_cell.length_b   1.000
_cell.length_c   1.000
_cell.angle_alpha   90.00
_cell.angle_beta   90.00
_cell.angle_gamma   90.00
#
_symmetry.space_group_name_H-M   'P 1'
#
loop_
_entity.id
_entity.type
_entity.pdbx_description
1 polymer ?
#
loop_
_entity_poly.entity_id
_entity_poly.type
_entity_poly.pdbx_seq_one_letter_code
_entity_poly.pdbx_strand_id
1 'polypeptide(L)'
;MGTSDRLLDGLALRDWAHAVVSDLITHIDEINRLNVFPVADSDTGANMLFTMRSALAQAESEDDADVAKVAAALATGAVNGARGNSGVILSQILLGVAEVAAEAAAKSAAKALDATILGTALWRGVELVLASMGGEEVPGTIVSVLRAAAAAVEQSAAAGETIGRAVIDAGDAAVVALEKTTEQLDVLADAGVVDAGGRGLLVMLDSLRSIITGSAPARPVYEPAPRSLPGPTSEDARRPAPQFEVMYRLSGCETEAVDTLRDRLGELGDSVAIAAAGSESYSVHVHADDAGAAVEAGLAAGHLSRIVISALSSGASGLPAGSWTRERAVLAVVDGQGANELFAGEGASVLRPDPDADINAHQLVRAVVDTGAAQVMVLPNGYVAAEELVAGCTAAIGWGVDVVPVPTGSMVQGLAALAVHDAGRQAVDDGYTMARAAGATRHGSVRIATENALTWAGPCKPGDGLGIAGDEVLIVGADVAAAAIGLLDLLMASGGDLVTVLLGAELGSGDADSIADVLERHMHDRHPGTELMIYPTGHRGDVLLIGVE
;
A
#
# COMPACT_ATOMS: atom_id res chain seq x y z
N MET A 1 40.28 3.53 -1.47
CA MET A 1 40.03 2.12 -1.87
C MET A 1 38.67 2.14 -2.53
N GLY A 2 38.64 2.18 -3.87
CA GLY A 2 37.39 2.26 -4.61
C GLY A 2 36.62 0.97 -4.45
N THR A 3 35.44 1.04 -3.85
CA THR A 3 34.43 -0.01 -3.98
C THR A 3 34.16 -0.17 -5.48
N SER A 4 34.37 -1.38 -6.00
CA SER A 4 34.02 -1.67 -7.40
C SER A 4 32.53 -1.40 -7.59
N ASP A 5 32.18 -0.62 -8.62
CA ASP A 5 30.78 -0.36 -8.98
C ASP A 5 30.03 -1.70 -9.10
N ARG A 6 28.82 -1.76 -8.53
CA ARG A 6 27.93 -2.90 -8.71
C ARG A 6 27.43 -2.92 -10.16
N LEU A 7 27.33 -4.10 -10.77
CA LEU A 7 26.72 -4.26 -12.08
C LEU A 7 25.22 -3.97 -12.00
N LEU A 8 24.66 -3.30 -13.01
CA LEU A 8 23.22 -3.10 -13.15
C LEU A 8 22.57 -4.34 -13.81
N ASP A 9 22.58 -5.46 -13.10
CA ASP A 9 21.93 -6.71 -13.49
C ASP A 9 20.47 -6.79 -12.99
N GLY A 10 19.76 -7.89 -13.25
CA GLY A 10 18.36 -8.03 -12.86
C GLY A 10 18.15 -8.00 -11.34
N LEU A 11 19.10 -8.50 -10.53
CA LEU A 11 19.03 -8.37 -9.08
C LEU A 11 19.22 -6.92 -8.64
N ALA A 12 20.17 -6.20 -9.24
CA ALA A 12 20.36 -4.78 -8.98
C ALA A 12 19.13 -3.94 -9.38
N LEU A 13 18.41 -4.29 -10.45
CA LEU A 13 17.14 -3.64 -10.81
C LEU A 13 16.03 -3.90 -9.79
N ARG A 14 15.94 -5.11 -9.21
CA ARG A 14 14.96 -5.39 -8.13
C ARG A 14 15.31 -4.62 -6.87
N ASP A 15 16.58 -4.64 -6.45
CA ASP A 15 17.05 -3.87 -5.30
C ASP A 15 16.83 -2.37 -5.50
N TRP A 16 17.04 -1.88 -6.72
CA TRP A 16 16.71 -0.51 -7.09
C TRP A 16 15.22 -0.24 -6.98
N ALA A 17 14.34 -1.09 -7.50
CA ALA A 17 12.90 -0.90 -7.36
C ALA A 17 12.44 -0.88 -5.90
N HIS A 18 13.00 -1.73 -5.03
CA HIS A 18 12.77 -1.69 -3.59
C HIS A 18 13.25 -0.38 -2.96
N ALA A 19 14.46 0.07 -3.30
CA ALA A 19 15.02 1.32 -2.81
C ALA A 19 14.18 2.51 -3.25
N VAL A 20 13.73 2.54 -4.51
CA VAL A 20 12.84 3.58 -5.03
C VAL A 20 11.52 3.63 -4.26
N VAL A 21 10.87 2.48 -4.00
CA VAL A 21 9.63 2.47 -3.21
C VAL A 21 9.87 3.04 -1.81
N SER A 22 10.97 2.66 -1.16
CA SER A 22 11.35 3.15 0.17
C SER A 22 11.65 4.64 0.19
N ASP A 23 12.39 5.12 -0.80
CA ASP A 23 12.80 6.53 -0.91
C ASP A 23 11.61 7.41 -1.32
N LEU A 24 10.72 6.95 -2.20
CA LEU A 24 9.49 7.66 -2.53
C LEU A 24 8.53 7.77 -1.34
N ILE A 25 8.44 6.76 -0.47
CA ILE A 25 7.70 6.87 0.80
C ILE A 25 8.26 8.02 1.65
N THR A 26 9.59 8.10 1.75
CA THR A 26 10.27 9.13 2.56
C THR A 26 10.04 10.54 2.03
N HIS A 27 9.90 10.70 0.71
CA HIS A 27 9.79 12.00 0.04
C HIS A 27 8.37 12.31 -0.46
N ILE A 28 7.36 11.49 -0.16
CA ILE A 28 6.00 11.64 -0.69
C ILE A 28 5.41 13.01 -0.36
N ASP A 29 5.55 13.45 0.89
CA ASP A 29 5.02 14.73 1.37
C ASP A 29 5.76 15.91 0.74
N GLU A 30 7.07 15.77 0.50
CA GLU A 30 7.86 16.78 -0.22
C GLU A 30 7.33 16.93 -1.64
N ILE A 31 7.25 15.82 -2.39
CA ILE A 31 6.82 15.82 -3.78
C ILE A 31 5.38 16.36 -3.91
N ASN A 32 4.48 15.94 -3.03
CA ASN A 32 3.08 16.39 -3.05
C ASN A 32 2.94 17.89 -2.76
N ARG A 33 3.81 18.47 -1.91
CA ARG A 33 3.82 19.93 -1.65
C ARG A 33 4.29 20.75 -2.85
N LEU A 34 5.10 20.17 -3.73
CA LEU A 34 5.59 20.83 -4.94
C LEU A 34 4.59 20.76 -6.11
N ASN A 35 3.56 19.91 -6.00
CA ASN A 35 2.62 19.64 -7.09
C ASN A 35 1.70 20.84 -7.35
N VAL A 36 2.06 21.64 -8.37
CA VAL A 36 1.30 22.81 -8.81
C VAL A 36 0.98 22.79 -10.32
N PHE A 37 1.47 21.78 -11.05
CA PHE A 37 1.31 21.65 -12.51
C PHE A 37 1.14 20.17 -12.92
N PRO A 38 0.24 19.87 -13.87
CA PRO A 38 -0.73 20.78 -14.50
C PRO A 38 -1.88 21.17 -13.56
N VAL A 39 -2.14 20.34 -12.54
CA VAL A 39 -3.18 20.56 -11.53
C VAL A 39 -2.56 20.46 -10.13
N ALA A 40 -2.92 21.40 -9.26
CA ALA A 40 -2.43 21.47 -7.89
C ALA A 40 -3.28 20.63 -6.93
N ASP A 41 -3.31 19.31 -7.13
CA ASP A 41 -4.09 18.33 -6.36
C ASP A 41 -3.27 17.58 -5.30
N SER A 42 -1.97 17.87 -5.19
CA SER A 42 -1.07 17.31 -4.18
C SER A 42 -0.99 15.78 -4.18
N ASP A 43 -1.10 15.13 -5.36
CA ASP A 43 -1.07 13.67 -5.47
C ASP A 43 0.18 13.08 -6.18
N THR A 44 1.03 13.91 -6.79
CA THR A 44 2.11 13.45 -7.69
C THR A 44 3.00 12.38 -7.06
N GLY A 45 3.42 12.56 -5.80
CA GLY A 45 4.25 11.61 -5.07
C GLY A 45 3.52 10.31 -4.77
N ALA A 46 2.22 10.39 -4.43
CA ALA A 46 1.39 9.21 -4.21
C ALA A 46 1.22 8.41 -5.51
N ASN A 47 0.93 9.07 -6.62
CA ASN A 47 0.77 8.47 -7.94
C ASN A 47 2.05 7.75 -8.40
N MET A 48 3.22 8.36 -8.23
CA MET A 48 4.50 7.73 -8.52
C MET A 48 4.77 6.52 -7.62
N LEU A 49 4.47 6.62 -6.33
CA LEU A 49 4.65 5.53 -5.36
C LEU A 49 3.74 4.34 -5.66
N PHE A 50 2.46 4.55 -5.94
CA PHE A 50 1.53 3.48 -6.34
C PHE A 50 2.00 2.77 -7.61
N THR A 51 2.46 3.55 -8.59
CA THR A 51 2.99 3.03 -9.85
C THR A 51 4.24 2.15 -9.61
N MET A 52 5.19 2.62 -8.79
CA MET A 52 6.39 1.85 -8.46
C MET A 52 6.11 0.61 -7.61
N ARG A 53 5.10 0.63 -6.73
CA ARG A 53 4.68 -0.56 -5.98
C ARG A 53 4.13 -1.63 -6.90
N SER A 54 3.29 -1.24 -7.86
CA SER A 54 2.76 -2.15 -8.87
C SER A 54 3.89 -2.71 -9.75
N ALA A 55 4.86 -1.88 -10.13
CA ALA A 55 6.08 -2.31 -10.83
C ALA A 55 6.87 -3.35 -10.02
N LEU A 56 7.16 -3.05 -8.75
CA LEU A 56 7.92 -3.91 -7.86
C LEU A 56 7.21 -5.25 -7.63
N ALA A 57 5.92 -5.25 -7.30
CA ALA A 57 5.15 -6.47 -7.09
C ALA A 57 5.18 -7.39 -8.33
N GLN A 58 5.12 -6.81 -9.53
CA GLN A 58 5.24 -7.58 -10.76
C GLN A 58 6.65 -8.15 -10.95
N ALA A 59 7.69 -7.39 -10.61
CA ALA A 59 9.09 -7.84 -10.69
C ALA A 59 9.45 -8.89 -9.64
N GLU A 60 8.83 -8.86 -8.46
CA GLU A 60 8.99 -9.89 -7.41
C GLU A 60 8.35 -11.22 -7.82
N SER A 61 7.28 -11.18 -8.62
CA SER A 61 6.63 -12.39 -9.16
C SER A 61 7.43 -13.05 -10.29
N GLU A 62 8.48 -12.40 -10.80
CA GLU A 62 9.36 -12.98 -11.81
C GLU A 62 10.45 -13.83 -11.12
N ASP A 63 10.53 -15.11 -11.45
CA ASP A 63 11.52 -16.02 -10.86
C ASP A 63 12.90 -15.87 -11.53
N ASP A 64 12.96 -15.34 -12.76
CA ASP A 64 14.20 -15.19 -13.51
C ASP A 64 14.91 -13.86 -13.21
N ALA A 65 16.17 -13.94 -12.78
CA ALA A 65 17.02 -12.78 -12.51
C ALA A 65 17.63 -12.14 -13.76
N ASP A 66 17.24 -12.58 -14.97
CA ASP A 66 17.62 -11.93 -16.22
C ASP A 66 17.16 -10.46 -16.26
N VAL A 67 18.09 -9.57 -16.62
CA VAL A 67 17.88 -8.12 -16.57
C VAL A 67 16.76 -7.65 -17.50
N ALA A 68 16.59 -8.27 -18.67
CA ALA A 68 15.55 -7.91 -19.61
C ALA A 68 14.17 -8.36 -19.13
N LYS A 69 14.09 -9.55 -18.52
CA LYS A 69 12.84 -10.05 -17.91
C LYS A 69 12.41 -9.21 -16.71
N VAL A 70 13.34 -8.87 -15.81
CA VAL A 70 13.06 -7.99 -14.68
C VAL A 70 12.60 -6.61 -15.15
N ALA A 71 13.30 -6.02 -16.13
CA ALA A 71 12.89 -4.73 -16.69
C ALA A 71 11.49 -4.79 -17.33
N ALA A 72 11.18 -5.86 -18.08
CA ALA A 72 9.86 -6.09 -18.65
C ALA A 72 8.76 -6.27 -17.58
N ALA A 73 9.06 -6.97 -16.49
CA ALA A 73 8.14 -7.13 -15.36
C ALA A 73 7.88 -5.78 -14.67
N LEU A 74 8.92 -4.99 -14.41
CA LEU A 74 8.79 -3.63 -13.86
C LEU A 74 7.91 -2.75 -14.76
N ALA A 75 8.18 -2.71 -16.06
CA ALA A 75 7.39 -1.93 -17.02
C ALA A 75 5.93 -2.38 -17.06
N THR A 76 5.70 -3.70 -17.10
CA THR A 76 4.35 -4.27 -17.11
C THR A 76 3.57 -3.90 -15.84
N GLY A 77 4.20 -4.05 -14.67
CA GLY A 77 3.59 -3.68 -13.41
C GLY A 77 3.31 -2.18 -13.32
N ALA A 78 4.25 -1.34 -13.78
CA ALA A 78 4.09 0.11 -13.81
C ALA A 78 2.93 0.54 -14.73
N VAL A 79 2.86 0.01 -15.94
CA VAL A 79 1.78 0.31 -16.89
C VAL A 79 0.42 -0.12 -16.34
N ASN A 80 0.35 -1.30 -15.72
CA ASN A 80 -0.88 -1.83 -15.16
C ASN A 80 -1.35 -1.08 -13.90
N GLY A 81 -0.42 -0.47 -13.18
CA GLY A 81 -0.68 0.25 -11.93
C GLY A 81 -0.50 1.77 -12.03
N ALA A 82 -0.30 2.29 -13.24
CA ALA A 82 -0.14 3.73 -13.47
C ALA A 82 -1.39 4.47 -12.98
N ARG A 83 -1.15 5.53 -12.19
CA ARG A 83 -2.19 6.43 -11.66
C ARG A 83 -1.82 7.86 -11.95
N GLY A 84 -2.78 8.66 -12.40
CA GLY A 84 -2.54 10.04 -12.80
C GLY A 84 -1.49 10.20 -13.91
N ASN A 85 -1.15 11.45 -14.21
CA ASN A 85 -0.15 11.75 -15.24
C ASN A 85 1.26 11.35 -14.83
N SER A 86 1.64 11.57 -13.57
CA SER A 86 2.96 11.20 -13.07
C SER A 86 3.19 9.68 -13.10
N GLY A 87 2.16 8.87 -12.83
CA GLY A 87 2.23 7.42 -12.96
C GLY A 87 2.32 6.96 -14.42
N VAL A 88 1.57 7.56 -15.33
CA VAL A 88 1.65 7.24 -16.77
C VAL A 88 3.03 7.60 -17.34
N ILE A 89 3.56 8.76 -16.99
CA ILE A 89 4.91 9.20 -17.41
C ILE A 89 5.96 8.22 -16.88
N LEU A 90 5.90 7.90 -15.60
CA LEU A 90 6.81 6.95 -14.95
C LEU A 90 6.74 5.57 -15.61
N SER A 91 5.54 5.08 -15.95
CA SER A 91 5.40 3.80 -16.63
C SER A 91 6.04 3.80 -18.01
N GLN A 92 6.00 4.93 -18.74
CA GLN A 92 6.68 5.07 -20.04
C GLN A 92 8.20 5.09 -19.90
N ILE A 93 8.73 5.71 -18.84
CA ILE A 93 10.17 5.68 -18.55
C ILE A 93 10.64 4.23 -18.33
N LEU A 94 9.92 3.47 -17.51
CA LEU A 94 10.22 2.06 -17.26
C LEU A 94 10.05 1.19 -18.51
N LEU A 95 9.05 1.49 -19.34
CA LEU A 95 8.88 0.82 -20.64
C LEU A 95 10.08 1.06 -21.56
N GLY A 96 10.63 2.28 -21.60
CA GLY A 96 11.83 2.57 -22.36
C GLY A 96 13.05 1.76 -21.91
N VAL A 97 13.20 1.55 -20.60
CA VAL A 97 14.22 0.65 -20.03
C VAL A 97 13.99 -0.80 -20.47
N ALA A 98 12.75 -1.29 -20.41
CA ALA A 98 12.41 -2.66 -20.80
C ALA A 98 12.67 -2.93 -22.29
N GLU A 99 12.26 -2.03 -23.18
CA GLU A 99 12.45 -2.18 -24.63
C GLU A 99 13.94 -2.25 -24.99
N VAL A 100 14.74 -1.34 -24.45
CA VAL A 100 16.19 -1.29 -24.73
C VAL A 100 16.92 -2.46 -24.09
N ALA A 101 16.53 -2.89 -22.89
CA ALA A 101 17.10 -4.08 -22.26
C ALA A 101 16.82 -5.36 -23.08
N ALA A 102 15.60 -5.51 -23.59
CA ALA A 102 15.23 -6.64 -24.45
C ALA A 102 16.02 -6.64 -25.78
N GLU A 103 16.19 -5.47 -26.41
CA GLU A 103 17.03 -5.36 -27.60
C GLU A 103 18.50 -5.70 -27.34
N ALA A 104 19.05 -5.24 -26.22
CA ALA A 104 20.43 -5.55 -25.83
C ALA A 104 20.60 -7.06 -25.55
N ALA A 105 19.66 -7.68 -24.85
CA ALA A 105 19.66 -9.12 -24.62
C ALA A 105 19.62 -9.91 -25.94
N ALA A 106 18.82 -9.47 -26.93
CA ALA A 106 18.72 -10.12 -28.24
C ALA A 106 19.98 -9.96 -29.10
N LYS A 107 20.65 -8.79 -29.05
CA LYS A 107 21.81 -8.47 -29.91
C LYS A 107 23.13 -9.00 -29.35
N SER A 108 23.34 -8.93 -28.03
CA SER A 108 24.64 -9.19 -27.41
C SER A 108 24.60 -10.15 -26.21
N ALA A 109 23.44 -10.74 -25.90
CA ALA A 109 23.24 -11.55 -24.69
C ALA A 109 23.70 -10.81 -23.42
N ALA A 110 23.47 -9.49 -23.39
CA ALA A 110 23.84 -8.63 -22.27
C ALA A 110 23.14 -9.10 -20.98
N LYS A 111 23.93 -9.35 -19.94
CA LYS A 111 23.42 -9.78 -18.61
C LYS A 111 23.22 -8.62 -17.63
N ALA A 112 23.65 -7.42 -18.02
CA ALA A 112 23.57 -6.19 -17.24
C ALA A 112 23.48 -4.99 -18.18
N LEU A 113 22.93 -3.88 -17.69
CA LEU A 113 22.89 -2.61 -18.41
C LEU A 113 24.20 -1.84 -18.17
N ASP A 114 24.94 -1.55 -19.24
CA ASP A 114 26.07 -0.63 -19.18
C ASP A 114 25.63 0.83 -19.39
N ALA A 115 26.57 1.78 -19.34
CA ALA A 115 26.28 3.20 -19.51
C ALA A 115 25.62 3.51 -20.88
N THR A 116 25.98 2.78 -21.94
CA THR A 116 25.44 2.97 -23.29
C THR A 116 23.98 2.51 -23.34
N ILE A 117 23.70 1.33 -22.78
CA ILE A 117 22.36 0.75 -22.71
C ILE A 117 21.47 1.65 -21.84
N LEU A 118 21.95 2.12 -20.68
CA LEU A 118 21.20 3.02 -19.81
C LEU A 118 20.90 4.36 -20.50
N GLY A 119 21.87 4.98 -21.17
CA GLY A 119 21.65 6.24 -21.88
C GLY A 119 20.61 6.10 -22.99
N THR A 120 20.69 5.01 -23.76
CA THR A 120 19.71 4.67 -24.80
C THR A 120 18.32 4.44 -24.20
N ALA A 121 18.22 3.74 -23.06
CA ALA A 121 16.98 3.51 -22.34
C ALA A 121 16.31 4.79 -21.84
N LEU A 122 17.08 5.72 -21.29
CA LEU A 122 16.55 7.01 -20.82
C LEU A 122 16.04 7.86 -21.99
N TRP A 123 16.78 7.92 -23.10
CA TRP A 123 16.31 8.59 -24.32
C TRP A 123 15.05 7.93 -24.88
N ARG A 124 14.97 6.60 -24.86
CA ARG A 124 13.75 5.89 -25.25
C ARG A 124 12.57 6.24 -24.35
N GLY A 125 12.80 6.36 -23.04
CA GLY A 125 11.81 6.86 -22.09
C GLY A 125 11.30 8.26 -22.45
N VAL A 126 12.20 9.20 -22.83
CA VAL A 126 11.81 10.54 -23.29
C VAL A 126 10.86 10.47 -24.48
N GLU A 127 11.20 9.66 -25.50
CA GLU A 127 10.35 9.49 -26.69
C GLU A 127 8.95 8.97 -26.34
N LEU A 128 8.88 7.94 -25.50
CA LEU A 128 7.61 7.32 -25.09
C LEU A 128 6.75 8.28 -24.25
N VAL A 129 7.37 9.04 -23.35
CA VAL A 129 6.67 10.05 -22.54
C VAL A 129 6.08 11.13 -23.44
N LEU A 130 6.88 11.68 -24.36
CA LEU A 130 6.39 12.70 -25.31
C LEU A 130 5.24 12.17 -26.16
N ALA A 131 5.35 10.94 -26.69
CA ALA A 131 4.28 10.31 -27.44
C ALA A 131 2.99 10.15 -26.61
N SER A 132 3.11 9.80 -25.32
CA SER A 132 1.94 9.64 -24.46
C SER A 132 1.22 10.95 -24.12
N MET A 133 1.96 12.08 -24.11
CA MET A 133 1.47 13.40 -23.72
C MET A 133 1.08 14.29 -24.92
N GLY A 134 0.87 13.71 -26.10
CA GLY A 134 0.42 14.44 -27.29
C GLY A 134 1.53 14.96 -28.21
N GLY A 135 2.78 14.56 -27.98
CA GLY A 135 3.89 14.78 -28.91
C GLY A 135 4.65 16.09 -28.73
N GLU A 136 4.16 17.01 -27.89
CA GLU A 136 4.84 18.29 -27.62
C GLU A 136 5.53 18.28 -26.25
N GLU A 137 6.77 18.77 -26.21
CA GLU A 137 7.53 18.93 -24.98
C GLU A 137 7.05 20.18 -24.23
N VAL A 138 6.69 20.02 -22.96
CA VAL A 138 6.46 21.13 -22.03
C VAL A 138 7.75 21.39 -21.26
N PRO A 139 8.45 22.52 -21.49
CA PRO A 139 9.63 22.89 -20.71
C PRO A 139 9.31 23.04 -19.22
N GLY A 140 10.29 22.74 -18.36
CA GLY A 140 10.14 22.87 -16.92
C GLY A 140 9.37 21.72 -16.26
N THR A 141 9.23 20.57 -16.94
CA THR A 141 8.57 19.38 -16.39
C THR A 141 9.56 18.24 -16.16
N ILE A 142 9.08 17.11 -15.64
CA ILE A 142 9.82 15.85 -15.52
C ILE A 142 10.56 15.45 -16.80
N VAL A 143 10.04 15.82 -17.98
CA VAL A 143 10.69 15.56 -19.28
C VAL A 143 12.01 16.32 -19.40
N SER A 144 12.06 17.59 -18.95
CA SER A 144 13.29 18.39 -18.96
C SER A 144 14.37 17.78 -18.06
N VAL A 145 13.97 17.23 -16.91
CA VAL A 145 14.88 16.54 -15.97
C VAL A 145 15.37 15.22 -16.56
N LEU A 146 14.46 14.41 -17.13
CA LEU A 146 14.80 13.14 -17.76
C LEU A 146 15.77 13.32 -18.94
N ARG A 147 15.56 14.33 -19.78
CA ARG A 147 16.45 14.64 -20.92
C ARG A 147 17.84 15.05 -20.46
N ALA A 148 17.94 15.85 -19.41
CA ALA A 148 19.23 16.24 -18.85
C ALA A 148 20.00 15.02 -18.31
N ALA A 149 19.31 14.12 -17.60
CA ALA A 149 19.90 12.87 -17.13
C ALA A 149 20.33 11.97 -18.30
N ALA A 150 19.48 11.79 -19.33
CA ALA A 150 19.79 10.99 -20.51
C ALA A 150 21.02 11.51 -21.26
N ALA A 151 21.08 12.82 -21.50
CA ALA A 151 22.22 13.47 -22.16
C ALA A 151 23.53 13.35 -21.36
N ALA A 152 23.47 13.39 -20.03
CA ALA A 152 24.63 13.20 -19.17
C ALA A 152 25.15 11.76 -19.26
N VAL A 153 24.26 10.76 -19.15
CA VAL A 153 24.63 9.34 -19.31
C VAL A 153 25.23 9.07 -20.68
N GLU A 154 24.64 9.62 -21.74
CA GLU A 154 25.16 9.51 -23.11
C GLU A 154 26.58 10.09 -23.25
N GLN A 155 26.85 11.25 -22.65
CA GLN A 155 28.18 11.85 -22.64
C GLN A 155 29.19 10.99 -21.88
N SER A 156 28.83 10.46 -20.71
CA SER A 156 29.69 9.57 -19.93
C SER A 156 29.97 8.27 -20.70
N ALA A 157 28.96 7.71 -21.38
CA ALA A 157 29.11 6.53 -22.24
C ALA A 157 30.05 6.81 -23.43
N ALA A 158 29.91 7.96 -24.10
CA ALA A 158 30.78 8.36 -25.20
C ALA A 158 32.25 8.59 -24.75
N ALA A 159 32.45 9.00 -23.49
CA ALA A 159 33.76 9.12 -22.87
C ALA A 159 34.36 7.77 -22.40
N GLY A 160 33.58 6.67 -22.47
CA GLY A 160 34.00 5.34 -22.02
C GLY A 160 34.03 5.18 -20.50
N GLU A 161 33.24 5.98 -19.77
CA GLU A 161 33.15 5.94 -18.31
C GLU A 161 32.35 4.73 -17.80
N THR A 162 32.49 4.41 -16.51
CA THR A 162 31.76 3.31 -15.87
C THR A 162 30.28 3.63 -15.67
N ILE A 163 29.46 2.59 -15.45
CA ILE A 163 28.05 2.76 -15.07
C ILE A 163 27.89 3.58 -13.78
N GLY A 164 28.77 3.39 -12.80
CA GLY A 164 28.72 4.19 -11.56
C GLY A 164 28.98 5.66 -11.82
N ARG A 165 29.94 5.99 -12.69
CA ARG A 165 30.18 7.39 -13.08
C ARG A 165 29.00 7.97 -13.86
N ALA A 166 28.46 7.23 -14.82
CA ALA A 166 27.31 7.68 -15.61
C ALA A 166 26.07 7.96 -14.75
N VAL A 167 25.78 7.12 -13.74
CA VAL A 167 24.65 7.33 -12.82
C VAL A 167 24.88 8.55 -11.90
N ILE A 168 26.13 8.81 -11.48
CA ILE A 168 26.47 10.05 -10.75
C ILE A 168 26.20 11.27 -11.63
N ASP A 169 26.72 11.26 -12.86
CA ASP A 169 26.54 12.37 -13.81
C ASP A 169 25.05 12.61 -14.13
N ALA A 170 24.26 11.53 -14.25
CA ALA A 170 22.81 11.60 -14.44
C ALA A 170 22.10 12.34 -13.29
N GLY A 171 22.39 11.97 -12.05
CA GLY A 171 21.79 12.59 -10.86
C GLY A 171 22.20 14.05 -10.71
N ASP A 172 23.46 14.39 -11.00
CA ASP A 172 23.95 15.77 -10.93
C ASP A 172 23.33 16.65 -12.03
N ALA A 173 23.19 16.14 -13.25
CA ALA A 173 22.48 16.83 -14.33
C ALA A 173 20.99 17.00 -14.03
N ALA A 174 20.35 15.98 -13.43
CA ALA A 174 18.96 16.03 -13.03
C ALA A 174 18.69 17.12 -11.98
N VAL A 175 19.59 17.32 -10.99
CA VAL A 175 19.47 18.43 -10.03
C VAL A 175 19.51 19.78 -10.72
N VAL A 176 20.50 20.00 -11.59
CA VAL A 176 20.64 21.27 -12.31
C VAL A 176 19.42 21.54 -13.19
N ALA A 177 18.87 20.51 -13.83
CA ALA A 177 17.66 20.64 -14.64
C ALA A 177 16.42 20.92 -13.77
N LEU A 178 16.29 20.24 -12.63
CA LEU A 178 15.20 20.43 -11.69
C LEU A 178 15.14 21.85 -11.15
N GLU A 179 16.28 22.41 -10.74
CA GLU A 179 16.36 23.80 -10.25
C GLU A 179 15.94 24.81 -11.32
N LYS A 180 16.31 24.54 -12.59
CA LYS A 180 15.93 25.37 -13.75
C LYS A 180 14.47 25.25 -14.17
N THR A 181 13.69 24.32 -13.63
CA THR A 181 12.27 24.20 -13.97
C THR A 181 11.49 25.48 -13.65
N THR A 182 11.88 26.16 -12.57
CA THR A 182 11.35 27.48 -12.17
C THR A 182 11.63 28.59 -13.18
N GLU A 183 12.65 28.45 -14.03
CA GLU A 183 12.98 29.42 -15.09
C GLU A 183 12.26 29.11 -16.41
N GLN A 184 11.63 27.93 -16.52
CA GLN A 184 11.11 27.38 -17.76
C GLN A 184 9.58 27.36 -17.81
N LEU A 185 8.92 27.35 -16.65
CA LEU A 185 7.47 27.28 -16.55
C LEU A 185 6.93 28.29 -15.53
N ASP A 186 6.14 29.26 -15.99
CA ASP A 186 5.69 30.40 -15.19
C ASP A 186 4.94 29.98 -13.92
N VAL A 187 4.13 28.90 -13.97
CA VAL A 187 3.40 28.40 -12.79
C VAL A 187 4.34 27.93 -11.67
N LEU A 188 5.50 27.38 -12.02
CA LEU A 188 6.53 26.95 -11.07
C LEU A 188 7.26 28.17 -10.51
N ALA A 189 7.56 29.15 -11.36
CA ALA A 189 8.14 30.44 -10.96
C ALA A 189 7.25 31.18 -9.94
N ASP A 190 5.96 31.30 -10.26
CA ASP A 190 4.95 31.99 -9.45
C ASP A 190 4.74 31.32 -8.09
N ALA A 191 4.74 29.99 -8.07
CA ALA A 191 4.60 29.20 -6.85
C ALA A 191 5.92 29.07 -6.07
N GLY A 192 7.06 29.42 -6.68
CA GLY A 192 8.39 29.29 -6.08
C GLY A 192 8.74 27.83 -5.74
N VAL A 193 8.30 26.89 -6.57
CA VAL A 193 8.54 25.44 -6.42
C VAL A 193 9.12 24.86 -7.70
N VAL A 194 9.98 23.85 -7.56
CA VAL A 194 10.43 23.05 -8.71
C VAL A 194 9.36 22.04 -9.14
N ASP A 195 9.51 21.45 -10.32
CA ASP A 195 8.60 20.43 -10.81
C ASP A 195 8.53 19.19 -9.88
N ALA A 196 7.32 18.82 -9.45
CA ALA A 196 7.10 17.69 -8.55
C ALA A 196 7.49 16.35 -9.18
N GLY A 197 7.14 16.14 -10.46
CA GLY A 197 7.51 14.92 -11.18
C GLY A 197 9.02 14.79 -11.36
N GLY A 198 9.69 15.89 -11.69
CA GLY A 198 11.14 15.99 -11.78
C GLY A 198 11.83 15.69 -10.45
N ARG A 199 11.27 16.17 -9.32
CA ARG A 199 11.76 15.82 -7.98
C ARG A 199 11.60 14.32 -7.70
N GLY A 200 10.47 13.72 -8.07
CA GLY A 200 10.24 12.28 -7.96
C GLY A 200 11.22 11.47 -8.81
N LEU A 201 11.50 11.89 -10.04
CA LEU A 201 12.51 11.26 -10.90
C LEU A 201 13.91 11.35 -10.31
N LEU A 202 14.27 12.49 -9.71
CA LEU A 202 15.55 12.66 -9.03
C LEU A 202 15.70 11.67 -7.86
N VAL A 203 14.63 11.43 -7.08
CA VAL A 203 14.63 10.39 -6.04
C VAL A 203 15.01 9.03 -6.67
N MET A 204 14.41 8.67 -7.79
CA MET A 204 14.69 7.39 -8.46
C MET A 204 16.13 7.25 -8.96
N LEU A 205 16.69 8.32 -9.52
CA LEU A 205 18.08 8.36 -9.98
C LEU A 205 19.06 8.28 -8.80
N ASP A 206 18.74 8.92 -7.69
CA ASP A 206 19.54 8.86 -6.47
C ASP A 206 19.49 7.48 -5.80
N SER A 207 18.33 6.79 -5.83
CA SER A 207 18.24 5.38 -5.43
C SER A 207 19.11 4.50 -6.32
N LEU A 208 19.12 4.71 -7.65
CA LEU A 208 19.97 3.96 -8.58
C LEU A 208 21.45 4.19 -8.27
N ARG A 209 21.83 5.45 -8.02
CA ARG A 209 23.19 5.81 -7.60
C ARG A 209 23.59 5.08 -6.32
N SER A 210 22.70 5.03 -5.33
CA SER A 210 22.93 4.31 -4.07
C SER A 210 23.20 2.83 -4.31
N ILE A 211 22.38 2.16 -5.14
CA ILE A 211 22.54 0.74 -5.46
C ILE A 211 23.84 0.43 -6.21
N ILE A 212 24.22 1.28 -7.16
CA ILE A 212 25.40 1.05 -8.02
C ILE A 212 26.71 1.42 -7.32
N THR A 213 26.72 2.55 -6.60
CA THR A 213 27.95 3.13 -6.03
C THR A 213 28.10 2.87 -4.54
N GLY A 214 27.02 2.45 -3.86
CA GLY A 214 26.97 2.32 -2.40
C GLY A 214 26.87 3.66 -1.66
N SER A 215 26.68 4.78 -2.37
CA SER A 215 26.67 6.12 -1.80
C SER A 215 25.42 6.89 -2.21
N ALA A 216 24.57 7.18 -1.22
CA ALA A 216 23.45 8.09 -1.37
C ALA A 216 23.94 9.55 -1.41
N PRO A 217 23.49 10.37 -2.37
CA PRO A 217 23.79 11.79 -2.37
C PRO A 217 22.98 12.53 -1.30
N ALA A 218 23.58 13.55 -0.70
CA ALA A 218 22.83 14.52 0.09
C ALA A 218 22.16 15.53 -0.85
N ARG A 219 20.82 15.62 -0.80
CA ARG A 219 20.04 16.60 -1.56
C ARG A 219 19.41 17.62 -0.61
N PRO A 220 19.25 18.89 -1.03
CA PRO A 220 18.43 19.84 -0.28
C PRO A 220 16.96 19.38 -0.30
N VAL A 221 16.23 19.72 0.77
CA VAL A 221 14.77 19.58 0.77
C VAL A 221 14.21 20.77 -0.01
N TYR A 222 13.38 20.48 -1.02
CA TYR A 222 12.69 21.51 -1.77
C TYR A 222 11.40 21.88 -1.05
N GLU A 223 11.30 23.14 -0.63
CA GLU A 223 10.11 23.68 0.03
C GLU A 223 9.54 24.83 -0.80
N PRO A 224 8.20 25.00 -0.80
CA PRO A 224 7.58 26.19 -1.38
C PRO A 224 8.15 27.46 -0.74
N ALA A 225 8.52 28.43 -1.57
CA ALA A 225 8.93 29.73 -1.06
C ALA A 225 7.80 30.34 -0.18
N PRO A 226 8.12 30.97 0.97
CA PRO A 226 7.12 31.65 1.77
C PRO A 226 6.46 32.73 0.91
N ARG A 227 5.15 32.58 0.66
CA ARG A 227 4.33 33.49 -0.17
C ARG A 227 4.67 34.95 0.13
N SER A 228 5.34 35.61 -0.81
CA SER A 228 5.18 37.06 -0.93
C SER A 228 3.82 37.26 -1.57
N LEU A 229 2.85 37.76 -0.80
CA LEU A 229 1.50 38.08 -1.31
C LEU A 229 1.62 38.85 -2.63
N PRO A 230 1.21 38.27 -3.78
CA PRO A 230 1.16 39.03 -5.01
C PRO A 230 0.08 40.10 -4.87
N GLY A 231 0.39 41.32 -5.29
CA GLY A 231 -0.64 42.33 -5.56
C GLY A 231 -1.60 41.83 -6.66
N PRO A 232 -2.80 42.41 -6.77
CA PRO A 232 -3.81 41.92 -7.70
C PRO A 232 -3.34 42.16 -9.15
N THR A 233 -2.92 41.10 -9.85
CA THR A 233 -2.66 41.14 -11.28
C THR A 233 -3.68 40.29 -12.03
N SER A 234 -4.44 41.01 -12.87
CA SER A 234 -5.24 40.60 -14.04
C SER A 234 -5.93 39.24 -14.02
N GLU A 235 -7.27 39.32 -13.95
CA GLU A 235 -8.22 38.34 -14.48
C GLU A 235 -7.92 38.03 -15.95
N ASP A 236 -7.03 37.08 -16.24
CA ASP A 236 -7.17 36.30 -17.45
C ASP A 236 -8.13 35.14 -17.14
N ALA A 237 -9.13 34.98 -18.00
CA ALA A 237 -10.21 34.01 -17.87
C ALA A 237 -9.66 32.57 -17.90
N ARG A 238 -9.16 32.09 -16.75
CA ARG A 238 -8.85 30.68 -16.55
C ARG A 238 -10.16 29.91 -16.73
N ARG A 239 -10.18 28.95 -17.66
CA ARG A 239 -11.23 27.92 -17.68
C ARG A 239 -11.37 27.38 -16.25
N PRO A 240 -12.60 27.12 -15.78
CA PRO A 240 -12.79 26.46 -14.50
C PRO A 240 -11.94 25.19 -14.47
N ALA A 241 -11.25 24.93 -13.35
CA ALA A 241 -10.45 23.73 -13.20
C ALA A 241 -11.35 22.50 -13.38
N PRO A 242 -10.91 21.48 -14.12
CA PRO A 242 -11.71 20.28 -14.38
C PRO A 242 -12.15 19.62 -13.06
N GLN A 243 -13.40 19.17 -13.00
CA GLN A 243 -13.98 18.58 -11.79
C GLN A 243 -13.70 17.10 -11.59
N PHE A 244 -13.36 16.37 -12.66
CA PHE A 244 -13.17 14.93 -12.61
C PHE A 244 -11.86 14.49 -13.27
N GLU A 245 -11.24 13.48 -12.67
CA GLU A 245 -10.21 12.65 -13.27
C GLU A 245 -10.88 11.40 -13.84
N VAL A 246 -10.66 11.09 -15.11
CA VAL A 246 -11.20 9.88 -15.75
C VAL A 246 -10.05 9.05 -16.28
N MET A 247 -9.96 7.81 -15.79
CA MET A 247 -9.00 6.81 -16.23
C MET A 247 -9.71 5.57 -16.74
N TYR A 248 -9.22 4.99 -17.84
CA TYR A 248 -9.70 3.71 -18.32
C TYR A 248 -8.68 3.01 -19.22
N ARG A 249 -8.85 1.70 -19.38
CA ARG A 249 -8.09 0.91 -20.35
C ARG A 249 -8.90 0.64 -21.60
N LEU A 250 -8.34 0.97 -22.75
CA LEU A 250 -8.93 0.83 -24.07
C LEU A 250 -8.28 -0.36 -24.80
N SER A 251 -9.08 -1.23 -25.41
CA SER A 251 -8.59 -2.31 -26.28
C SER A 251 -9.45 -2.49 -27.52
N GLY A 252 -8.91 -3.18 -28.53
CA GLY A 252 -9.60 -3.45 -29.78
C GLY A 252 -9.87 -2.20 -30.63
N CYS A 253 -8.93 -1.25 -30.60
CA CYS A 253 -8.96 -0.01 -31.38
C CYS A 253 -7.74 0.09 -32.31
N GLU A 254 -7.95 0.61 -33.52
CA GLU A 254 -6.87 0.91 -34.47
C GLU A 254 -6.15 2.22 -34.07
N THR A 255 -4.91 2.43 -34.53
CA THR A 255 -4.12 3.63 -34.19
C THR A 255 -4.82 4.93 -34.57
N GLU A 256 -5.51 4.99 -35.71
CA GLU A 256 -6.29 6.17 -36.13
C GLU A 256 -7.44 6.50 -35.15
N ALA A 257 -8.03 5.48 -34.51
CA ALA A 257 -9.07 5.67 -33.51
C ALA A 257 -8.50 6.25 -32.20
N VAL A 258 -7.24 5.96 -31.87
CA VAL A 258 -6.55 6.53 -30.70
C VAL A 258 -6.23 8.00 -30.93
N ASP A 259 -5.80 8.37 -32.13
CA ASP A 259 -5.55 9.78 -32.47
C ASP A 259 -6.85 10.59 -32.44
N THR A 260 -7.92 10.03 -33.01
CA THR A 260 -9.27 10.63 -32.93
C THR A 260 -9.75 10.76 -31.48
N LEU A 261 -9.50 9.75 -30.64
CA LEU A 261 -9.83 9.80 -29.22
C LEU A 261 -9.04 10.91 -28.51
N ARG A 262 -7.74 11.05 -28.79
CA ARG A 262 -6.90 12.10 -28.20
C ARG A 262 -7.45 13.49 -28.52
N ASP A 263 -7.77 13.74 -29.79
CA ASP A 263 -8.35 15.01 -30.21
C ASP A 263 -9.66 15.29 -29.47
N ARG A 264 -10.53 14.27 -29.38
CA ARG A 264 -11.81 14.39 -28.68
C ARG A 264 -11.66 14.63 -27.19
N LEU A 265 -10.73 13.95 -26.52
CA LEU A 265 -10.47 14.17 -25.10
C LEU A 265 -9.86 15.55 -24.84
N GLY A 266 -9.03 16.05 -25.75
CA GLY A 266 -8.50 17.43 -25.68
C GLY A 266 -9.57 18.51 -25.86
N GLU A 267 -10.71 18.19 -26.48
CA GLU A 267 -11.88 19.08 -26.50
C GLU A 267 -12.71 19.02 -25.20
N LEU A 268 -12.73 17.86 -24.54
CA LEU A 268 -13.57 17.57 -23.38
C LEU A 268 -12.92 17.94 -22.04
N GLY A 269 -11.59 18.03 -22.01
CA GLY A 269 -10.83 18.22 -20.80
C GLY A 269 -9.40 18.67 -21.08
N ASP A 270 -8.65 18.79 -19.99
CA ASP A 270 -7.24 19.16 -20.00
C ASP A 270 -6.39 17.96 -19.50
N SER A 271 -5.07 18.05 -19.64
CA SER A 271 -4.12 17.04 -19.12
C SER A 271 -4.37 15.61 -19.63
N VAL A 272 -4.61 15.46 -20.95
CA VAL A 272 -4.84 14.17 -21.60
C VAL A 272 -3.52 13.39 -21.74
N ALA A 273 -3.52 12.16 -21.25
CA ALA A 273 -2.44 11.20 -21.47
C ALA A 273 -3.01 9.88 -22.04
N ILE A 274 -2.44 9.42 -23.16
CA ILE A 274 -2.78 8.12 -23.74
C ILE A 274 -1.50 7.34 -24.00
N ALA A 275 -1.29 6.29 -23.22
CA ALA A 275 -0.09 5.47 -23.25
C ALA A 275 -0.38 4.06 -23.76
N ALA A 276 0.53 3.51 -24.56
CA ALA A 276 0.46 2.11 -24.96
C ALA A 276 0.70 1.19 -23.75
N ALA A 277 -0.15 0.17 -23.62
CA ALA A 277 -0.14 -0.83 -22.57
C ALA A 277 -0.07 -2.25 -23.16
N GLY A 278 1.03 -2.56 -23.84
CA GLY A 278 1.21 -3.84 -24.56
C GLY A 278 0.74 -3.78 -26.02
N SER A 279 0.56 -4.95 -26.65
CA SER A 279 0.47 -5.04 -28.12
C SER A 279 -0.79 -4.45 -28.75
N GLU A 280 -1.91 -4.33 -28.01
CA GLU A 280 -3.20 -3.81 -28.54
C GLU A 280 -4.07 -3.17 -27.44
N SER A 281 -3.47 -2.62 -26.39
CA SER A 281 -4.22 -1.94 -25.34
C SER A 281 -3.57 -0.62 -24.95
N TYR A 282 -4.38 0.34 -24.50
CA TYR A 282 -3.95 1.68 -24.13
C TYR A 282 -4.48 2.04 -22.75
N SER A 283 -3.66 2.70 -21.94
CA SER A 283 -4.09 3.39 -20.74
C SER A 283 -4.42 4.83 -21.10
N VAL A 284 -5.64 5.26 -20.76
CA VAL A 284 -6.14 6.61 -21.05
C VAL A 284 -6.41 7.32 -19.74
N HIS A 285 -5.99 8.57 -19.67
CA HIS A 285 -6.19 9.47 -18.56
C HIS A 285 -6.55 10.87 -19.08
N VAL A 286 -7.59 11.48 -18.52
CA VAL A 286 -8.01 12.85 -18.85
C VAL A 286 -8.63 13.53 -17.62
N HIS A 287 -8.35 14.82 -17.44
CA HIS A 287 -9.09 15.64 -16.48
C HIS A 287 -10.21 16.37 -17.22
N ALA A 288 -11.47 16.11 -16.88
CA ALA A 288 -12.62 16.66 -17.59
C ALA A 288 -13.69 17.19 -16.63
N ASP A 289 -14.47 18.16 -17.10
CA ASP A 289 -15.67 18.63 -16.38
C ASP A 289 -16.85 17.65 -16.50
N ASP A 290 -16.88 16.88 -17.58
CA ASP A 290 -17.92 15.88 -17.86
C ASP A 290 -17.27 14.49 -17.99
N ALA A 291 -17.29 13.74 -16.88
CA ALA A 291 -16.77 12.39 -16.85
C ALA A 291 -17.56 11.43 -17.77
N GLY A 292 -18.85 11.68 -17.98
CA GLY A 292 -19.68 10.87 -18.86
C GLY A 292 -19.24 11.01 -20.31
N ALA A 293 -19.04 12.25 -20.77
CA ALA A 293 -18.57 12.53 -22.11
C ALA A 293 -17.17 11.93 -22.40
N ALA A 294 -16.27 11.94 -21.40
CA ALA A 294 -14.96 11.29 -21.51
C ALA A 294 -15.07 9.77 -21.68
N VAL A 295 -15.94 9.10 -20.92
CA VAL A 295 -16.20 7.66 -21.07
C VAL A 295 -16.87 7.36 -22.42
N GLU A 296 -17.83 8.17 -22.85
CA GLU A 296 -18.50 8.00 -24.15
C GLU A 296 -17.52 8.13 -25.33
N ALA A 297 -16.56 9.06 -25.25
CA ALA A 297 -15.49 9.17 -26.23
C ALA A 297 -14.65 7.89 -26.30
N GLY A 298 -14.30 7.31 -25.16
CA GLY A 298 -13.62 6.02 -25.07
C GLY A 298 -14.41 4.86 -25.68
N LEU A 299 -15.73 4.78 -25.42
CA LEU A 299 -16.62 3.75 -25.97
C LEU A 299 -16.73 3.84 -27.50
N ALA A 300 -16.65 5.04 -28.07
CA ALA A 300 -16.65 5.24 -29.51
C ALA A 300 -15.35 4.75 -30.19
N ALA A 301 -14.24 4.76 -29.45
CA ALA A 301 -12.93 4.35 -29.96
C ALA A 301 -12.67 2.84 -29.83
N GLY A 302 -13.26 2.15 -28.84
CA GLY A 302 -13.01 0.72 -28.61
C GLY A 302 -13.67 0.16 -27.34
N HIS A 303 -13.12 -0.95 -26.83
CA HIS A 303 -13.63 -1.62 -25.64
C HIS A 303 -12.99 -1.05 -24.37
N LEU A 304 -13.81 -0.55 -23.45
CA LEU A 304 -13.35 -0.04 -22.17
C LEU A 304 -13.30 -1.11 -21.09
N SER A 305 -12.29 -1.03 -20.24
CA SER A 305 -12.15 -1.82 -19.02
C SER A 305 -11.48 -1.00 -17.91
N ARG A 306 -11.70 -1.38 -16.65
CA ARG A 306 -11.09 -0.72 -15.47
C ARG A 306 -11.31 0.80 -15.46
N ILE A 307 -12.55 1.23 -15.65
CA ILE A 307 -12.92 2.64 -15.60
C ILE A 307 -12.84 3.11 -14.14
N VAL A 308 -12.10 4.17 -13.90
CA VAL A 308 -11.98 4.86 -12.61
C VAL A 308 -12.33 6.33 -12.87
N ILE A 309 -13.20 6.88 -12.03
CA ILE A 309 -13.59 8.30 -12.08
C ILE A 309 -13.39 8.87 -10.68
N SER A 310 -12.52 9.87 -10.56
CA SER A 310 -12.20 10.56 -9.31
C SER A 310 -12.67 12.02 -9.40
N ALA A 311 -13.02 12.65 -8.27
CA ALA A 311 -13.33 14.09 -8.24
C ALA A 311 -12.06 14.90 -7.91
N LEU A 312 -11.76 15.93 -8.71
CA LEU A 312 -10.64 16.85 -8.51
C LEU A 312 -11.08 18.02 -7.61
N SER A 313 -10.54 18.11 -6.39
CA SER A 313 -10.88 19.20 -5.46
C SER A 313 -9.88 20.35 -5.54
N SER A 314 -10.36 21.55 -5.86
CA SER A 314 -9.56 22.77 -5.77
C SER A 314 -9.35 23.20 -4.31
N GLY A 315 -8.16 22.95 -3.75
CA GLY A 315 -7.57 23.85 -2.74
C GLY A 315 -7.82 23.61 -1.24
N ALA A 316 -7.68 22.39 -0.72
CA ALA A 316 -7.50 22.17 0.72
C ALA A 316 -6.19 21.40 1.01
N SER A 317 -5.32 21.99 1.82
CA SER A 317 -4.10 21.37 2.34
C SER A 317 -4.45 20.16 3.21
N GLY A 318 -3.90 19.01 2.82
CA GLY A 318 -4.15 17.69 3.41
C GLY A 318 -4.56 16.71 2.31
N LEU A 319 -3.99 15.50 2.28
CA LEU A 319 -4.42 14.42 1.38
C LEU A 319 -5.97 14.37 1.38
N PRO A 320 -6.67 14.60 0.25
CA PRO A 320 -8.13 14.54 0.26
C PRO A 320 -8.60 13.10 0.43
N ALA A 321 -9.63 12.91 1.26
CA ALA A 321 -10.37 11.66 1.39
C ALA A 321 -10.97 11.26 0.03
N GLY A 322 -10.34 10.32 -0.69
CA GLY A 322 -10.82 9.91 -2.01
C GLY A 322 -10.10 8.75 -2.69
N SER A 323 -8.87 8.37 -2.30
CA SER A 323 -8.17 7.20 -2.89
C SER A 323 -8.48 5.87 -2.20
N TRP A 324 -9.36 5.89 -1.20
CA TRP A 324 -9.73 4.76 -0.40
C TRP A 324 -11.07 4.21 -0.91
N THR A 325 -11.15 2.90 -1.12
CA THR A 325 -12.39 2.23 -1.54
C THR A 325 -13.48 2.29 -0.47
N ARG A 326 -13.11 2.66 0.77
CA ARG A 326 -13.99 2.84 1.92
C ARG A 326 -13.41 3.88 2.89
N GLU A 327 -14.28 4.55 3.63
CA GLU A 327 -13.86 5.55 4.63
C GLU A 327 -13.21 4.89 5.85
N ARG A 328 -13.76 3.78 6.33
CA ARG A 328 -13.24 3.02 7.47
C ARG A 328 -13.27 1.52 7.23
N ALA A 329 -12.29 0.82 7.80
CA ALA A 329 -12.27 -0.63 7.92
C ALA A 329 -11.81 -1.06 9.31
N VAL A 330 -12.15 -2.30 9.67
CA VAL A 330 -11.53 -3.00 10.80
C VAL A 330 -10.60 -4.07 10.23
N LEU A 331 -9.35 -4.07 10.66
CA LEU A 331 -8.39 -5.14 10.39
C LEU A 331 -8.27 -6.01 11.65
N ALA A 332 -8.71 -7.26 11.58
CA ALA A 332 -8.58 -8.21 12.67
C ALA A 332 -7.47 -9.23 12.38
N VAL A 333 -6.54 -9.40 13.32
CA VAL A 333 -5.58 -10.49 13.28
C VAL A 333 -6.19 -11.70 13.98
N VAL A 334 -6.33 -12.82 13.28
CA VAL A 334 -7.01 -14.01 13.82
C VAL A 334 -6.28 -15.28 13.41
N ASP A 335 -6.37 -16.32 14.23
CA ASP A 335 -5.87 -17.65 13.90
C ASP A 335 -7.02 -18.64 13.70
N GLY A 336 -6.86 -19.55 12.74
CA GLY A 336 -7.88 -20.54 12.38
C GLY A 336 -8.83 -20.11 11.24
N GLN A 337 -9.29 -21.10 10.47
CA GLN A 337 -10.16 -20.87 9.31
C GLN A 337 -11.57 -20.41 9.73
N GLY A 338 -12.12 -20.98 10.80
CA GLY A 338 -13.44 -20.58 11.30
C GLY A 338 -13.42 -19.19 11.92
N ALA A 339 -12.30 -18.78 12.55
CA ALA A 339 -12.13 -17.40 13.00
C ALA A 339 -12.13 -16.43 11.81
N ASN A 340 -11.42 -16.76 10.73
CA ASN A 340 -11.42 -15.95 9.53
C ASN A 340 -12.84 -15.78 8.95
N GLU A 341 -13.61 -16.86 8.86
CA GLU A 341 -15.00 -16.81 8.37
C GLU A 341 -15.90 -15.99 9.29
N LEU A 342 -15.76 -16.14 10.61
CA LEU A 342 -16.53 -15.40 11.60
C LEU A 342 -16.25 -13.89 11.53
N PHE A 343 -14.98 -13.48 11.63
CA PHE A 343 -14.62 -12.06 11.62
C PHE A 343 -14.88 -11.40 10.26
N ALA A 344 -14.63 -12.10 9.15
CA ALA A 344 -14.98 -11.59 7.82
C ALA A 344 -16.49 -11.48 7.62
N GLY A 345 -17.27 -12.42 8.17
CA GLY A 345 -18.73 -12.38 8.18
C GLY A 345 -19.30 -11.15 8.91
N GLU A 346 -18.64 -10.74 9.98
CA GLU A 346 -18.95 -9.51 10.75
C GLU A 346 -18.35 -8.23 10.10
N GLY A 347 -17.75 -8.34 8.91
CA GLY A 347 -17.30 -7.19 8.11
C GLY A 347 -15.85 -6.74 8.34
N ALA A 348 -15.06 -7.47 9.13
CA ALA A 348 -13.64 -7.18 9.28
C ALA A 348 -12.82 -7.70 8.08
N SER A 349 -11.77 -6.96 7.71
CA SER A 349 -10.67 -7.50 6.93
C SER A 349 -9.77 -8.32 7.85
N VAL A 350 -9.31 -9.48 7.37
CA VAL A 350 -8.64 -10.46 8.23
C VAL A 350 -7.18 -10.66 7.80
N LEU A 351 -6.27 -10.58 8.77
CA LEU A 351 -4.88 -11.01 8.62
C LEU A 351 -4.68 -12.28 9.45
N ARG A 352 -4.02 -13.30 8.87
CA ARG A 352 -3.75 -14.56 9.55
C ARG A 352 -2.24 -14.72 9.78
N PRO A 353 -1.81 -15.18 10.96
CA PRO A 353 -0.42 -15.59 11.17
C PRO A 353 -0.12 -16.83 10.34
N ASP A 354 1.10 -16.88 9.83
CA ASP A 354 1.59 -18.07 9.16
C ASP A 354 1.72 -19.23 10.16
N PRO A 355 1.73 -20.49 9.70
CA PRO A 355 1.84 -21.62 10.61
C PRO A 355 3.10 -21.60 11.49
N ASP A 356 4.19 -21.09 10.92
CA ASP A 356 5.54 -21.16 11.49
C ASP A 356 6.15 -19.76 11.78
N ALA A 357 5.37 -18.68 11.66
CA ALA A 357 5.88 -17.32 11.85
C ALA A 357 4.85 -16.36 12.47
N ASP A 358 5.34 -15.53 13.38
CA ASP A 358 4.58 -14.42 13.97
C ASP A 358 4.37 -13.28 12.97
N ILE A 359 3.34 -12.46 13.21
CA ILE A 359 3.06 -11.27 12.41
C ILE A 359 4.13 -10.20 12.66
N ASN A 360 4.78 -9.76 11.60
CA ASN A 360 5.71 -8.62 11.63
C ASN A 360 5.07 -7.32 11.11
N ALA A 361 5.73 -6.19 11.36
CA ALA A 361 5.29 -4.86 10.99
C ALA A 361 5.07 -4.70 9.48
N HIS A 362 5.87 -5.36 8.63
CA HIS A 362 5.70 -5.29 7.18
C HIS A 362 4.40 -5.98 6.73
N GLN A 363 4.10 -7.16 7.27
CA GLN A 363 2.83 -7.85 7.04
C GLN A 363 1.65 -7.01 7.54
N LEU A 364 1.78 -6.38 8.70
CA LEU A 364 0.74 -5.52 9.26
C LEU A 364 0.48 -4.28 8.38
N VAL A 365 1.53 -3.58 7.94
CA VAL A 365 1.41 -2.42 7.03
C VAL A 365 0.74 -2.84 5.73
N ARG A 366 1.19 -3.94 5.12
CA ARG A 366 0.58 -4.46 3.91
C ARG A 366 -0.90 -4.74 4.10
N ALA A 367 -1.27 -5.43 5.18
CA ALA A 367 -2.66 -5.76 5.46
C ALA A 367 -3.53 -4.52 5.71
N VAL A 368 -2.99 -3.51 6.39
CA VAL A 368 -3.65 -2.20 6.58
C VAL A 368 -3.89 -1.52 5.24
N VAL A 369 -2.89 -1.49 4.36
CA VAL A 369 -2.98 -0.88 3.03
C VAL A 369 -3.96 -1.64 2.13
N ASP A 370 -3.92 -2.98 2.16
CA ASP A 370 -4.79 -3.86 1.37
C ASP A 370 -6.27 -3.73 1.79
N THR A 371 -6.57 -3.18 2.97
CA THR A 371 -7.95 -2.82 3.30
C THR A 371 -8.52 -1.76 2.35
N GLY A 372 -7.67 -0.90 1.78
CA GLY A 372 -8.10 0.22 0.96
C GLY A 372 -8.94 1.25 1.72
N ALA A 373 -8.83 1.32 3.05
CA ALA A 373 -9.57 2.26 3.88
C ALA A 373 -8.73 3.48 4.31
N ALA A 374 -9.38 4.65 4.44
CA ALA A 374 -8.73 5.85 4.94
C ALA A 374 -8.36 5.72 6.42
N GLN A 375 -9.26 5.08 7.17
CA GLN A 375 -9.12 4.81 8.60
C GLN A 375 -9.18 3.31 8.85
N VAL A 376 -8.24 2.78 9.61
CA VAL A 376 -8.19 1.34 9.94
C VAL A 376 -8.13 1.16 11.45
N MET A 377 -9.16 0.52 12.00
CA MET A 377 -9.16 0.02 13.37
C MET A 377 -8.47 -1.34 13.40
N VAL A 378 -7.36 -1.48 14.14
CA VAL A 378 -6.59 -2.74 14.18
C VAL A 378 -6.91 -3.51 15.45
N LEU A 379 -7.36 -4.76 15.32
CA LEU A 379 -7.61 -5.70 16.41
C LEU A 379 -6.48 -6.76 16.45
N PRO A 380 -5.44 -6.60 17.28
CA PRO A 380 -4.31 -7.52 17.33
C PRO A 380 -4.67 -8.89 17.93
N ASN A 381 -5.69 -8.97 18.78
CA ASN A 381 -6.26 -10.18 19.38
C ASN A 381 -5.23 -11.12 20.05
N GLY A 382 -4.10 -10.58 20.51
CA GLY A 382 -3.01 -11.36 21.11
C GLY A 382 -2.03 -12.01 20.13
N TYR A 383 -2.19 -11.81 18.81
CA TYR A 383 -1.35 -12.43 17.77
C TYR A 383 -0.27 -11.51 17.18
N VAL A 384 -0.19 -10.27 17.66
CA VAL A 384 0.81 -9.30 17.21
C VAL A 384 1.60 -8.82 18.42
N ALA A 385 2.93 -8.94 18.36
CA ALA A 385 3.81 -8.40 19.39
C ALA A 385 3.66 -6.88 19.48
N ALA A 386 3.78 -6.31 20.69
CA ALA A 386 3.56 -4.89 20.91
C ALA A 386 4.52 -4.01 20.08
N GLU A 387 5.78 -4.43 19.92
CA GLU A 387 6.77 -3.72 19.12
C GLU A 387 6.39 -3.71 17.62
N GLU A 388 5.95 -4.85 17.10
CA GLU A 388 5.53 -5.01 15.70
C GLU A 388 4.23 -4.24 15.41
N LEU A 389 3.29 -4.22 16.35
CA LEU A 389 2.07 -3.44 16.27
C LEU A 389 2.38 -1.94 16.18
N VAL A 390 3.24 -1.43 17.08
CA VAL A 390 3.64 -0.01 17.08
C VAL A 390 4.40 0.34 15.81
N ALA A 391 5.36 -0.49 15.39
CA ALA A 391 6.13 -0.27 14.18
C ALA A 391 5.24 -0.28 12.93
N GLY A 392 4.34 -1.25 12.81
CA GLY A 392 3.43 -1.37 11.67
C GLY A 392 2.38 -0.25 11.62
N CYS A 393 1.78 0.13 12.75
CA CYS A 393 0.87 1.29 12.80
C CYS A 393 1.60 2.59 12.44
N THR A 394 2.79 2.83 12.99
CA THR A 394 3.58 4.03 12.69
C THR A 394 3.95 4.10 11.22
N ALA A 395 4.39 2.98 10.65
CA ALA A 395 4.70 2.88 9.23
C ALA A 395 3.44 3.14 8.39
N ALA A 396 2.30 2.54 8.70
CA ALA A 396 1.04 2.76 7.96
C ALA A 396 0.52 4.21 8.06
N ILE A 397 0.72 4.90 9.20
CA ILE A 397 0.46 6.34 9.32
C ILE A 397 1.35 7.14 8.36
N GLY A 398 2.62 6.76 8.24
CA GLY A 398 3.52 7.31 7.21
C GLY A 398 3.08 7.03 5.76
N TRP A 399 2.10 6.13 5.56
CA TRP A 399 1.50 5.82 4.26
C TRP A 399 0.15 6.55 4.05
N GLY A 400 -0.21 7.47 4.94
CA GLY A 400 -1.43 8.27 4.87
C GLY A 400 -2.70 7.56 5.36
N VAL A 401 -2.57 6.42 6.05
CA VAL A 401 -3.70 5.73 6.69
C VAL A 401 -3.82 6.16 8.14
N ASP A 402 -5.01 6.60 8.55
CA ASP A 402 -5.31 6.85 9.96
C ASP A 402 -5.51 5.50 10.68
N VAL A 403 -4.47 5.02 11.36
CA VAL A 403 -4.51 3.71 12.05
C VAL A 403 -4.78 3.89 13.54
N VAL A 404 -5.76 3.16 14.06
CA VAL A 404 -6.12 3.14 15.48
C VAL A 404 -6.04 1.70 16.00
N PRO A 405 -5.00 1.35 16.77
CA PRO A 405 -4.96 0.04 17.42
C PRO A 405 -5.94 -0.01 18.59
N VAL A 406 -6.86 -0.98 18.57
CA VAL A 406 -7.76 -1.28 19.69
C VAL A 406 -7.08 -2.36 20.55
N PRO A 407 -6.97 -2.18 21.88
CA PRO A 407 -6.16 -3.05 22.73
C PRO A 407 -6.86 -4.40 23.00
N THR A 408 -6.89 -5.30 22.02
CA THR A 408 -7.46 -6.65 22.16
C THR A 408 -6.36 -7.70 22.38
N GLY A 409 -6.39 -8.39 23.51
CA GLY A 409 -5.47 -9.47 23.85
C GLY A 409 -6.00 -10.87 23.49
N SER A 410 -7.25 -10.97 23.06
CA SER A 410 -7.88 -12.22 22.64
C SER A 410 -8.94 -11.99 21.57
N MET A 411 -9.21 -12.99 20.73
CA MET A 411 -10.27 -12.92 19.70
C MET A 411 -11.66 -12.65 20.28
N VAL A 412 -11.98 -13.12 21.49
CA VAL A 412 -13.27 -12.81 22.11
C VAL A 412 -13.43 -11.32 22.45
N GLN A 413 -12.34 -10.64 22.84
CA GLN A 413 -12.34 -9.18 22.99
C GLN A 413 -12.44 -8.48 21.64
N GLY A 414 -11.80 -9.05 20.61
CA GLY A 414 -11.92 -8.60 19.22
C GLY A 414 -13.36 -8.65 18.70
N LEU A 415 -14.08 -9.74 18.97
CA LEU A 415 -15.50 -9.88 18.61
C LEU A 415 -16.37 -8.86 19.35
N ALA A 416 -16.17 -8.69 20.65
CA ALA A 416 -16.91 -7.68 21.43
C ALA A 416 -16.67 -6.26 20.91
N ALA A 417 -15.42 -5.93 20.55
CA ALA A 417 -15.08 -4.66 19.90
C ALA A 417 -15.74 -4.52 18.52
N LEU A 418 -15.70 -5.57 17.70
CA LEU A 418 -16.28 -5.55 16.35
C LEU A 418 -17.81 -5.43 16.38
N ALA A 419 -18.48 -6.07 17.35
CA ALA A 419 -19.93 -6.03 17.49
C ALA A 419 -20.50 -4.62 17.75
N VAL A 420 -19.69 -3.72 18.34
CA VAL A 420 -20.07 -2.33 18.60
C VAL A 420 -19.52 -1.34 17.58
N HIS A 421 -18.80 -1.82 16.57
CA HIS A 421 -18.23 -0.99 15.51
C HIS A 421 -19.32 -0.32 14.69
N ASP A 422 -19.17 0.98 14.45
CA ASP A 422 -20.10 1.77 13.66
C ASP A 422 -19.34 2.73 12.74
N ALA A 423 -19.23 2.34 11.48
CA ALA A 423 -18.55 3.11 10.44
C ALA A 423 -19.17 4.51 10.22
N GLY A 424 -20.42 4.74 10.64
CA GLY A 424 -21.07 6.05 10.56
C GLY A 424 -20.67 7.04 11.67
N ARG A 425 -19.99 6.58 12.73
CA ARG A 425 -19.50 7.44 13.82
C ARG A 425 -18.17 8.09 13.49
N GLN A 426 -17.83 9.16 14.21
CA GLN A 426 -16.47 9.70 14.18
C GLN A 426 -15.47 8.65 14.68
N ALA A 427 -14.29 8.61 14.05
CA ALA A 427 -13.29 7.56 14.29
C ALA A 427 -12.87 7.45 15.76
N VAL A 428 -12.71 8.59 16.42
CA VAL A 428 -12.36 8.66 17.84
C VAL A 428 -13.45 8.05 18.72
N ASP A 429 -14.73 8.34 18.42
CA ASP A 429 -15.87 7.84 19.19
C ASP A 429 -16.08 6.33 18.96
N ASP A 430 -15.95 5.89 17.72
CA ASP A 430 -16.01 4.48 17.32
C ASP A 430 -14.87 3.69 18.00
N GLY A 431 -13.62 4.12 17.81
CA GLY A 431 -12.45 3.51 18.43
C GLY A 431 -12.53 3.49 19.96
N TYR A 432 -13.01 4.57 20.61
CA TYR A 432 -13.26 4.57 22.05
C TYR A 432 -14.32 3.54 22.45
N THR A 433 -15.43 3.45 21.71
CA THR A 433 -16.51 2.49 21.98
C THR A 433 -16.01 1.06 21.85
N MET A 434 -15.29 0.76 20.77
CA MET A 434 -14.64 -0.54 20.52
C MET A 434 -13.66 -0.90 21.63
N ALA A 435 -12.78 0.02 22.03
CA ALA A 435 -11.83 -0.20 23.12
C ALA A 435 -12.52 -0.41 24.47
N ARG A 436 -13.63 0.30 24.71
CA ARG A 436 -14.44 0.10 25.92
C ARG A 436 -15.10 -1.27 25.97
N ALA A 437 -15.61 -1.76 24.84
CA ALA A 437 -16.20 -3.10 24.74
C ALA A 437 -15.12 -4.16 24.98
N ALA A 438 -13.99 -4.10 24.25
CA ALA A 438 -12.85 -5.00 24.47
C ALA A 438 -12.36 -5.03 25.93
N GLY A 439 -12.25 -3.86 26.57
CA GLY A 439 -11.80 -3.75 27.95
C GLY A 439 -12.84 -4.18 29.00
N ALA A 440 -14.13 -4.18 28.65
CA ALA A 440 -15.20 -4.66 29.52
C ALA A 440 -15.35 -6.19 29.46
N THR A 441 -15.01 -6.80 28.32
CA THR A 441 -15.02 -8.25 28.13
C THR A 441 -13.94 -8.91 28.99
N ARG A 442 -14.38 -9.60 30.04
CA ARG A 442 -13.53 -10.50 30.83
C ARG A 442 -13.22 -11.71 29.96
N HIS A 443 -11.95 -12.09 29.85
CA HIS A 443 -11.57 -13.19 28.97
C HIS A 443 -10.57 -14.13 29.63
N GLY A 444 -10.51 -15.35 29.09
CA GLY A 444 -9.53 -16.35 29.43
C GLY A 444 -9.45 -17.43 28.36
N SER A 445 -8.50 -18.36 28.52
CA SER A 445 -8.35 -19.50 27.62
C SER A 445 -8.23 -20.81 28.38
N VAL A 446 -8.56 -21.91 27.70
CA VAL A 446 -8.39 -23.26 28.23
C VAL A 446 -7.37 -23.99 27.37
N ARG A 447 -6.36 -24.59 28.01
CA ARG A 447 -5.30 -25.36 27.35
C ARG A 447 -5.19 -26.75 27.96
N ILE A 448 -4.69 -27.72 27.19
CA ILE A 448 -4.33 -29.04 27.73
C ILE A 448 -2.88 -29.00 28.22
N ALA A 449 -2.65 -29.44 29.46
CA ALA A 449 -1.30 -29.62 29.96
C ALA A 449 -0.56 -30.70 29.16
N THR A 450 0.64 -30.39 28.67
CA THR A 450 1.49 -31.34 27.94
C THR A 450 2.61 -31.94 28.82
N GLU A 451 2.91 -31.29 29.93
CA GLU A 451 3.94 -31.70 30.88
C GLU A 451 3.47 -31.51 32.34
N ASN A 452 4.28 -32.03 33.28
CA ASN A 452 4.03 -31.79 34.70
C ASN A 452 4.61 -30.44 35.10
N ALA A 453 3.81 -29.57 35.72
CA ALA A 453 4.26 -28.26 36.18
C ALA A 453 3.57 -27.87 37.50
N LEU A 454 4.17 -26.92 38.22
CA LEU A 454 3.54 -26.28 39.37
C LEU A 454 3.01 -24.93 38.94
N THR A 455 1.70 -24.72 39.06
CA THR A 455 1.00 -23.49 38.71
C THR A 455 0.46 -22.79 39.96
N TRP A 456 -0.06 -21.57 39.82
CA TRP A 456 -0.73 -20.86 40.92
C TRP A 456 -1.95 -21.61 41.47
N ALA A 457 -2.65 -22.34 40.62
CA ALA A 457 -3.80 -23.17 40.97
C ALA A 457 -3.41 -24.56 41.52
N GLY A 458 -2.12 -24.90 41.51
CA GLY A 458 -1.58 -26.16 42.02
C GLY A 458 -0.79 -26.96 40.98
N PRO A 459 -0.37 -28.19 41.31
CA PRO A 459 0.34 -29.05 40.38
C PRO A 459 -0.59 -29.58 39.28
N CYS A 460 -0.12 -29.57 38.03
CA CYS A 460 -0.80 -30.17 36.89
C CYS A 460 0.02 -31.31 36.30
N LYS A 461 -0.64 -32.21 35.57
CA LYS A 461 -0.06 -33.36 34.85
C LYS A 461 -0.52 -33.34 33.40
N PRO A 462 0.19 -34.02 32.49
CA PRO A 462 -0.25 -34.15 31.10
C PRO A 462 -1.69 -34.67 30.99
N GLY A 463 -2.52 -33.97 30.20
CA GLY A 463 -3.94 -34.27 30.01
C GLY A 463 -4.90 -33.46 30.90
N ASP A 464 -4.42 -32.83 31.97
CA ASP A 464 -5.24 -31.91 32.77
C ASP A 464 -5.65 -30.68 31.93
N GLY A 465 -6.84 -30.16 32.17
CA GLY A 465 -7.28 -28.89 31.59
C GLY A 465 -6.77 -27.72 32.44
N LEU A 466 -6.21 -26.70 31.79
CA LEU A 466 -5.68 -25.50 32.42
C LEU A 466 -6.54 -24.30 32.03
N GLY A 467 -7.20 -23.66 33.00
CA GLY A 467 -7.90 -22.39 32.80
C GLY A 467 -6.98 -21.21 33.09
N ILE A 468 -6.76 -20.38 32.08
CA ILE A 468 -5.82 -19.27 32.08
C ILE A 468 -6.60 -17.95 31.99
N ALA A 469 -6.27 -16.99 32.85
CA ALA A 469 -6.77 -15.62 32.73
C ALA A 469 -5.68 -14.64 33.18
N GLY A 470 -5.49 -13.55 32.41
CA GLY A 470 -4.44 -12.57 32.68
C GLY A 470 -3.03 -13.19 32.71
N ASP A 471 -2.73 -14.06 31.74
CA ASP A 471 -1.47 -14.79 31.57
C ASP A 471 -1.10 -15.79 32.68
N GLU A 472 -1.99 -16.02 33.64
CA GLU A 472 -1.76 -16.93 34.77
C GLU A 472 -2.73 -18.11 34.75
N VAL A 473 -2.24 -19.30 35.12
CA VAL A 473 -3.08 -20.50 35.28
C VAL A 473 -3.80 -20.43 36.62
N LEU A 474 -5.11 -20.19 36.58
CA LEU A 474 -5.96 -20.02 37.77
C LEU A 474 -6.82 -21.23 38.08
N ILE A 475 -6.99 -22.15 37.13
CA ILE A 475 -7.78 -23.37 37.28
C ILE A 475 -6.98 -24.58 36.76
N VAL A 476 -6.92 -25.66 37.54
CA VAL A 476 -6.48 -26.98 37.07
C VAL A 476 -7.66 -27.94 37.21
N GLY A 477 -8.21 -28.35 36.07
CA GLY A 477 -9.30 -29.33 35.96
C GLY A 477 -8.77 -30.70 35.54
N ALA A 478 -9.54 -31.75 35.85
CA ALA A 478 -9.19 -33.11 35.43
C ALA A 478 -9.23 -33.31 33.91
N ASP A 479 -9.96 -32.45 33.20
CA ASP A 479 -10.09 -32.40 31.75
C ASP A 479 -10.43 -30.96 31.30
N VAL A 480 -10.54 -30.76 29.97
CA VAL A 480 -10.88 -29.47 29.34
C VAL A 480 -12.24 -28.95 29.85
N ALA A 481 -13.24 -29.82 30.01
CA ALA A 481 -14.57 -29.42 30.42
C ALA A 481 -14.60 -28.89 31.87
N ALA A 482 -13.93 -29.58 32.79
CA ALA A 482 -13.79 -29.16 34.18
C ALA A 482 -13.04 -27.82 34.30
N ALA A 483 -11.98 -27.63 33.49
CA ALA A 483 -11.24 -26.38 33.45
C ALA A 483 -12.07 -25.23 32.87
N ALA A 484 -12.83 -25.49 31.79
CA ALA A 484 -13.73 -24.52 31.17
C ALA A 484 -14.84 -24.07 32.12
N ILE A 485 -15.48 -25.01 32.83
CA ILE A 485 -16.49 -24.70 33.85
C ILE A 485 -15.89 -23.84 34.97
N GLY A 486 -14.72 -24.22 35.49
CA GLY A 486 -14.06 -23.46 36.54
C GLY A 486 -13.67 -22.05 36.10
N LEU A 487 -13.22 -21.90 34.84
CA LEU A 487 -12.90 -20.60 34.26
C LEU A 487 -14.15 -19.76 34.02
N LEU A 488 -15.25 -20.34 33.54
CA LEU A 488 -16.53 -19.67 33.38
C LEU A 488 -17.06 -19.15 34.72
N ASP A 489 -17.10 -20.00 35.75
CA ASP A 489 -17.53 -19.60 37.10
C ASP A 489 -16.69 -18.44 37.63
N LEU A 490 -15.38 -18.44 37.35
CA LEU A 490 -14.46 -17.37 37.72
C LEU A 490 -14.78 -16.06 36.96
N LEU A 491 -14.92 -16.11 35.63
CA LEU A 491 -15.20 -14.92 34.80
C LEU A 491 -16.61 -14.37 35.02
N MET A 492 -17.56 -15.23 35.40
CA MET A 492 -18.94 -14.89 35.72
C MET A 492 -19.16 -14.45 37.17
N ALA A 493 -18.11 -14.43 38.01
CA ALA A 493 -18.24 -14.09 39.42
C ALA A 493 -18.83 -12.69 39.66
N SER A 494 -18.64 -11.75 38.73
CA SER A 494 -19.23 -10.41 38.77
C SER A 494 -20.56 -10.28 37.98
N GLY A 495 -21.10 -11.38 37.46
CA GLY A 495 -22.19 -11.41 36.49
C GLY A 495 -21.70 -11.34 35.04
N GLY A 496 -22.63 -11.43 34.09
CA GLY A 496 -22.40 -11.33 32.66
C GLY A 496 -23.68 -11.62 31.89
N ASP A 497 -23.91 -10.89 30.80
CA ASP A 497 -25.14 -11.03 30.00
C ASP A 497 -24.93 -11.97 28.80
N LEU A 498 -23.71 -12.01 28.26
CA LEU A 498 -23.31 -12.85 27.14
C LEU A 498 -21.98 -13.55 27.42
N VAL A 499 -21.93 -14.84 27.11
CA VAL A 499 -20.73 -15.67 27.11
C VAL A 499 -20.45 -16.11 25.68
N THR A 500 -19.25 -15.80 25.20
CA THR A 500 -18.77 -16.21 23.88
C THR A 500 -17.64 -17.22 24.04
N VAL A 501 -17.77 -18.39 23.42
CA VAL A 501 -16.77 -19.46 23.44
C VAL A 501 -16.30 -19.77 22.03
N LEU A 502 -14.99 -19.69 21.79
CA LEU A 502 -14.36 -20.05 20.53
C LEU A 502 -13.65 -21.39 20.69
N LEU A 503 -13.94 -22.36 19.82
CA LEU A 503 -13.37 -23.70 19.86
C LEU A 503 -12.11 -23.82 18.98
N GLY A 504 -11.02 -24.30 19.56
CA GLY A 504 -9.73 -24.50 18.89
C GLY A 504 -9.65 -25.80 18.08
N ALA A 505 -8.60 -25.92 17.26
CA ALA A 505 -8.37 -27.07 16.37
C ALA A 505 -7.95 -28.35 17.11
N GLU A 506 -7.51 -28.23 18.37
CA GLU A 506 -7.12 -29.38 19.20
C GLU A 506 -8.32 -30.20 19.69
N LEU A 507 -9.54 -29.66 19.58
CA LEU A 507 -10.77 -30.42 19.82
C LEU A 507 -11.16 -31.22 18.58
N GLY A 508 -11.21 -32.55 18.71
CA GLY A 508 -11.85 -33.40 17.73
C GLY A 508 -13.34 -33.06 17.60
N SER A 509 -13.93 -33.27 16.41
CA SER A 509 -15.33 -32.90 16.16
C SER A 509 -16.34 -33.53 17.14
N GLY A 510 -16.10 -34.76 17.59
CA GLY A 510 -16.96 -35.40 18.61
C GLY A 510 -16.76 -34.87 20.03
N ASP A 511 -15.58 -34.34 20.36
CA ASP A 511 -15.30 -33.76 21.67
C ASP A 511 -15.82 -32.31 21.76
N ALA A 512 -15.84 -31.59 20.63
CA ALA A 512 -16.42 -30.24 20.52
C ALA A 512 -17.92 -30.22 20.87
N ASP A 513 -18.71 -31.12 20.29
CA ASP A 513 -20.16 -31.23 20.56
C ASP A 513 -20.42 -31.59 22.04
N SER A 514 -19.63 -32.52 22.58
CA SER A 514 -19.72 -32.92 23.99
C SER A 514 -19.42 -31.78 24.95
N ILE A 515 -18.40 -30.96 24.66
CA ILE A 515 -18.07 -29.79 25.48
C ILE A 515 -19.17 -28.73 25.37
N ALA A 516 -19.68 -28.45 24.16
CA ALA A 516 -20.79 -27.52 23.98
C ALA A 516 -22.00 -27.91 24.84
N ASP A 517 -22.42 -29.17 24.79
CA ASP A 517 -23.52 -29.70 25.61
C ASP A 517 -23.27 -29.57 27.12
N VAL A 518 -22.01 -29.71 27.56
CA VAL A 518 -21.63 -29.57 28.97
C VAL A 518 -21.70 -28.10 29.40
N LEU A 519 -21.19 -27.19 28.58
CA LEU A 519 -21.21 -25.76 28.87
C LEU A 519 -22.63 -25.21 28.86
N GLU A 520 -23.45 -25.59 27.87
CA GLU A 520 -24.86 -25.19 27.80
C GLU A 520 -25.64 -25.61 29.05
N ARG A 521 -25.51 -26.87 29.48
CA ARG A 521 -26.15 -27.35 30.72
C ARG A 521 -25.67 -26.59 31.94
N HIS A 522 -24.36 -26.36 32.06
CA HIS A 522 -23.81 -25.60 33.18
C HIS A 522 -24.35 -24.17 33.23
N MET A 523 -24.38 -23.48 32.08
CA MET A 523 -24.91 -22.12 32.01
C MET A 523 -26.40 -22.07 32.33
N HIS A 524 -27.18 -23.01 31.81
CA HIS A 524 -28.62 -23.11 32.11
C HIS A 524 -28.89 -23.29 33.62
N ASP A 525 -28.13 -24.17 34.29
CA ASP A 525 -28.34 -24.50 35.69
C ASP A 525 -27.83 -23.42 36.66
N ARG A 526 -26.74 -22.73 36.31
CA ARG A 526 -26.01 -21.83 37.23
C ARG A 526 -26.20 -20.35 36.93
N HIS A 527 -26.49 -19.99 35.68
CA HIS A 527 -26.68 -18.60 35.24
C HIS A 527 -27.88 -18.48 34.27
N PRO A 528 -29.13 -18.72 34.73
CA PRO A 528 -30.33 -18.84 33.88
C PRO A 528 -30.81 -17.54 33.18
N GLY A 529 -29.96 -16.54 33.03
CA GLY A 529 -30.23 -15.29 32.30
C GLY A 529 -29.10 -14.85 31.37
N THR A 530 -28.04 -15.65 31.25
CA THR A 530 -26.88 -15.35 30.42
C THR A 530 -26.97 -16.13 29.12
N GLU A 531 -26.76 -15.47 27.99
CA GLU A 531 -26.73 -16.11 26.67
C GLU A 531 -25.37 -16.76 26.42
N LEU A 532 -25.34 -17.95 25.81
CA LEU A 532 -24.12 -18.67 25.47
C LEU A 532 -24.02 -18.83 23.95
N MET A 533 -22.94 -18.34 23.37
CA MET A 533 -22.63 -18.44 21.95
C MET A 533 -21.33 -19.22 21.76
N ILE A 534 -21.36 -20.26 20.92
CA ILE A 534 -20.22 -21.15 20.69
C ILE A 534 -19.88 -21.15 19.20
N TYR A 535 -18.61 -20.90 18.86
CA TYR A 535 -18.14 -20.82 17.48
C TYR A 535 -16.94 -21.75 17.23
N PRO A 536 -16.99 -22.63 16.22
CA PRO A 536 -15.83 -23.42 15.82
C PRO A 536 -14.84 -22.54 15.04
N THR A 537 -13.75 -22.13 15.67
CA THR A 537 -12.80 -21.20 15.03
C THR A 537 -11.55 -21.91 14.48
N GLY A 538 -11.17 -23.05 15.07
CA GLY A 538 -10.02 -23.83 14.62
C GLY A 538 -8.69 -23.11 14.83
N HIS A 539 -8.61 -22.22 15.81
CA HIS A 539 -7.35 -21.60 16.23
C HIS A 539 -6.43 -22.63 16.91
N ARG A 540 -5.14 -22.34 16.96
CA ARG A 540 -4.11 -23.24 17.48
C ARG A 540 -3.68 -22.84 18.88
N GLY A 541 -3.05 -23.78 19.59
CA GLY A 541 -2.41 -23.58 20.89
C GLY A 541 -3.37 -23.63 22.07
N ASP A 542 -4.47 -22.88 22.01
CA ASP A 542 -5.55 -22.96 23.00
C ASP A 542 -6.71 -23.81 22.47
N VAL A 543 -7.37 -24.49 23.40
CA VAL A 543 -8.48 -25.40 23.12
C VAL A 543 -9.81 -24.63 23.13
N LEU A 544 -9.92 -23.65 24.03
CA LEU A 544 -11.05 -22.74 24.12
C LEU A 544 -10.56 -21.31 24.38
N LEU A 545 -11.20 -20.33 23.75
CA LEU A 545 -11.17 -18.93 24.20
C LEU A 545 -12.55 -18.57 24.72
N ILE A 546 -12.62 -18.01 25.93
CA ILE A 546 -13.87 -17.69 26.62
C ILE A 546 -13.89 -16.20 26.92
N GLY A 547 -14.96 -15.52 26.50
CA GLY A 547 -15.24 -14.13 26.80
C GLY A 547 -16.58 -14.00 27.53
N VAL A 548 -16.64 -13.09 28.50
CA VAL A 548 -17.84 -12.73 29.24
C VAL A 548 -17.99 -11.20 29.20
N GLU A 549 -19.12 -10.74 28.70
CA GLU A 549 -19.50 -9.31 28.66
C GLU A 549 -20.27 -8.92 29.94
#